data_AF-A0A2V8MDE1-F1
#
_entry.id   AF-A0A2V8MDE1-F1
#
_cell.length_a   1.000
_cell.length_b   1.000
_cell.length_c   1.000
_cell.angle_alpha   90.00
_cell.angle_beta   90.00
_cell.angle_gamma   90.00
#
_symmetry.space_group_name_H-M   'P 1'
#
loop_
_entity.id
_entity.type
_entity.pdbx_description
1 polymer ?
#
loop_
_entity_poly.entity_id
_entity_poly.type
_entity_poly.pdbx_seq_one_letter_code
_entity_poly.pdbx_strand_id
1 'polypeptide(L)'
;MAMLRLFSALIGKFRRAAEAELPIREELYSIERLEQYAAALAAEHKIAERPQRVSLLLPRLEENGRKLIAAYKALAESIREEHVISPAAEWLVDNFHIVEEQVREIREDLPKSYYHELPKLAEGPFKNYPRIYAFCFALIAHTDSHLDTETLRRFINAYQKVSPLSIGELWAVPINLRIALVENLRRLATRIVSSRGERDEADRLADKLLELAQRQPNELLPLFTSRVGKRRSVGRAFVVQLTQRLREQDPAVMTVFEWLDKQLERRASPACGCCRLWTGKTFSRLSV
;
A
#
# COMPACT_ATOMS: atom_id res chain seq x y z
N MET A 1 -23.45 20.29 -6.87
CA MET A 1 -22.56 20.20 -8.05
C MET A 1 -21.07 20.46 -7.71
N ALA A 2 -20.62 20.10 -6.50
CA ALA A 2 -19.22 20.29 -6.04
C ALA A 2 -18.55 19.00 -5.53
N MET A 3 -19.21 17.84 -5.71
CA MET A 3 -18.69 16.52 -5.31
C MET A 3 -17.98 15.78 -6.47
N LEU A 4 -17.88 16.41 -7.66
CA LEU A 4 -17.46 15.79 -8.92
C LEU A 4 -16.00 16.13 -9.34
N ARG A 5 -15.16 16.59 -8.41
CA ARG A 5 -13.78 17.02 -8.70
C ARG A 5 -12.68 16.25 -7.95
N LEU A 6 -13.00 15.09 -7.36
CA LEU A 6 -12.02 14.30 -6.60
C LEU A 6 -11.11 13.41 -7.46
N PHE A 7 -11.44 13.15 -8.73
CA PHE A 7 -10.70 12.17 -9.53
C PHE A 7 -9.62 12.71 -10.49
N SER A 8 -9.47 14.02 -10.69
CA SER A 8 -8.56 14.55 -11.73
C SER A 8 -7.15 14.93 -11.27
N ALA A 9 -6.87 15.03 -9.97
CA ALA A 9 -5.63 15.64 -9.47
C ALA A 9 -4.53 14.66 -9.01
N LEU A 10 -4.76 13.35 -9.00
CA LEU A 10 -3.85 12.43 -8.31
C LEU A 10 -2.76 11.75 -9.15
N ILE A 11 -2.77 11.81 -10.48
CA ILE A 11 -1.88 10.91 -11.27
C ILE A 11 -1.11 11.68 -12.36
N GLY A 12 -0.33 12.68 -11.93
CA GLY A 12 0.72 13.32 -12.72
C GLY A 12 1.97 12.45 -12.81
N LYS A 13 2.07 11.66 -13.89
CA LYS A 13 3.18 10.86 -14.50
C LYS A 13 4.56 10.61 -13.84
N PHE A 14 5.02 11.31 -12.81
CA PHE A 14 6.29 11.03 -12.10
C PHE A 14 6.12 10.38 -10.70
N ARG A 15 4.87 10.16 -10.28
CA ARG A 15 4.47 9.55 -8.99
C ARG A 15 4.16 8.04 -9.06
N ARG A 16 4.12 7.49 -10.28
CA ARG A 16 3.52 6.18 -10.62
C ARG A 16 4.24 4.92 -10.10
N ALA A 17 5.54 4.96 -9.81
CA ALA A 17 6.25 3.77 -9.32
C ALA A 17 6.18 3.63 -7.80
N ALA A 18 6.35 4.73 -7.06
CA ALA A 18 6.25 4.73 -5.59
C ALA A 18 4.80 4.57 -5.11
N GLU A 19 3.81 5.12 -5.83
CA GLU A 19 2.38 4.89 -5.54
C GLU A 19 1.89 3.51 -5.96
N ALA A 20 2.53 2.87 -6.95
CA ALA A 20 2.23 1.49 -7.32
C ALA A 20 2.59 0.46 -6.22
N GLU A 21 3.32 0.89 -5.19
CA GLU A 21 3.71 0.07 -4.06
C GLU A 21 2.93 0.40 -2.77
N LEU A 22 2.07 1.43 -2.79
CA LEU A 22 1.15 1.69 -1.69
C LEU A 22 0.03 0.64 -1.66
N PRO A 23 -0.43 0.21 -0.47
CA PRO A 23 -1.61 -0.64 -0.35
C PRO A 23 -2.83 0.00 -1.03
N ILE A 24 -3.70 -0.84 -1.58
CA ILE A 24 -5.03 -0.45 -2.07
C ILE A 24 -5.87 -0.18 -0.83
N ARG A 25 -5.88 1.08 -0.40
CA ARG A 25 -6.60 1.55 0.79
C ARG A 25 -6.91 3.02 0.65
N GLU A 26 -8.17 3.37 0.86
CA GLU A 26 -8.70 4.73 0.86
C GLU A 26 -9.50 4.95 2.17
N GLU A 27 -10.24 6.06 2.24
CA GLU A 27 -11.17 6.32 3.34
C GLU A 27 -12.19 5.17 3.47
N LEU A 28 -12.37 4.64 4.68
CA LEU A 28 -13.34 3.57 4.94
C LEU A 28 -14.76 4.10 4.88
N TYR A 29 -15.63 3.40 4.17
CA TYR A 29 -17.02 3.78 3.98
C TYR A 29 -17.95 2.88 4.78
N SER A 30 -19.01 3.49 5.34
CA SER A 30 -20.16 2.72 5.83
C SER A 30 -20.86 2.04 4.65
N ILE A 31 -21.72 1.08 4.94
CA ILE A 31 -22.45 0.36 3.90
C ILE A 31 -23.32 1.30 3.03
N GLU A 32 -23.96 2.30 3.62
CA GLU A 32 -24.78 3.28 2.88
C GLU A 32 -23.90 4.15 1.98
N ARG A 33 -22.71 4.54 2.45
CA ARG A 33 -21.75 5.33 1.66
C ARG A 33 -21.13 4.49 0.55
N LEU A 34 -20.92 3.19 0.76
CA LEU A 34 -20.50 2.24 -0.27
C LEU A 34 -21.56 2.12 -1.38
N GLU A 35 -22.85 2.08 -1.06
CA GLU A 35 -23.92 2.06 -2.07
C GLU A 35 -23.97 3.35 -2.90
N GLN A 36 -23.87 4.52 -2.25
CA GLN A 36 -23.79 5.81 -2.94
C GLN A 36 -22.56 5.86 -3.85
N TYR A 37 -21.42 5.39 -3.35
CA TYR A 37 -20.19 5.33 -4.10
C TYR A 37 -20.28 4.37 -5.29
N ALA A 38 -20.90 3.20 -5.13
CA ALA A 38 -21.14 2.25 -6.23
C ALA A 38 -21.98 2.87 -7.36
N ALA A 39 -23.04 3.61 -7.01
CA ALA A 39 -23.88 4.30 -7.97
C ALA A 39 -23.10 5.42 -8.71
N ALA A 40 -22.27 6.18 -8.00
CA ALA A 40 -21.41 7.19 -8.60
C ALA A 40 -20.36 6.57 -9.54
N LEU A 41 -19.69 5.50 -9.09
CA LEU A 41 -18.72 4.75 -9.88
C LEU A 41 -19.34 4.19 -11.16
N ALA A 42 -20.58 3.69 -11.09
CA ALA A 42 -21.33 3.22 -12.24
C ALA A 42 -21.60 4.33 -13.28
N ALA A 43 -21.91 5.54 -12.82
CA ALA A 43 -22.11 6.68 -13.71
C ALA A 43 -20.81 7.14 -14.39
N GLU A 44 -19.66 6.96 -13.74
CA GLU A 44 -18.34 7.33 -14.28
C GLU A 44 -17.78 6.28 -15.27
N HIS A 45 -18.15 5.01 -15.10
CA HIS A 45 -17.63 3.91 -15.91
C HIS A 45 -18.19 3.90 -17.33
N LYS A 46 -17.47 4.53 -18.25
CA LYS A 46 -17.73 4.48 -19.69
C LYS A 46 -17.11 3.23 -20.34
N ILE A 47 -17.93 2.45 -21.03
CA ILE A 47 -17.48 1.26 -21.78
C ILE A 47 -16.95 1.67 -23.16
N ALA A 48 -15.83 1.08 -23.58
CA ALA A 48 -15.29 1.23 -24.91
C ALA A 48 -16.11 0.41 -25.92
N GLU A 49 -16.64 1.06 -26.96
CA GLU A 49 -17.41 0.40 -28.03
C GLU A 49 -16.58 -0.61 -28.83
N ARG A 50 -15.30 -0.29 -29.08
CA ARG A 50 -14.33 -1.17 -29.75
C ARG A 50 -12.95 -1.01 -29.09
N PRO A 51 -12.61 -1.85 -28.10
CA PRO A 51 -11.32 -1.73 -27.44
C PRO A 51 -10.19 -2.09 -28.41
N GLN A 52 -9.43 -1.09 -28.85
CA GLN A 52 -8.25 -1.29 -29.73
C GLN A 52 -7.09 -2.00 -29.00
N ARG A 53 -7.09 -1.96 -27.66
CA ARG A 53 -6.09 -2.60 -26.81
C ARG A 53 -6.79 -3.21 -25.61
N VAL A 54 -6.32 -4.39 -25.19
CA VAL A 54 -6.76 -5.07 -23.97
C VAL A 54 -5.56 -5.15 -23.03
N SER A 55 -5.68 -4.53 -21.86
CA SER A 55 -4.69 -4.71 -20.80
C SER A 55 -4.99 -6.04 -20.12
N LEU A 56 -4.09 -7.02 -20.17
CA LEU A 56 -4.31 -8.33 -19.54
C LEU A 56 -3.96 -8.28 -18.05
N LEU A 57 -4.79 -8.89 -17.20
CA LEU A 57 -4.49 -9.05 -15.76
C LEU A 57 -3.49 -10.19 -15.49
N LEU A 58 -3.46 -11.22 -16.34
CA LEU A 58 -2.62 -12.41 -16.14
C LEU A 58 -1.11 -12.09 -16.02
N PRO A 59 -0.48 -11.29 -16.90
CA PRO A 59 0.93 -10.95 -16.74
C PRO A 59 1.22 -10.20 -15.43
N ARG A 60 0.29 -9.36 -14.98
CA ARG A 60 0.41 -8.65 -13.71
C ARG A 60 0.26 -9.60 -12.52
N LEU A 61 -0.69 -10.53 -12.59
CA LEU A 61 -0.84 -11.60 -11.59
C LEU A 61 0.42 -12.45 -11.47
N GLU A 62 1.06 -12.81 -12.59
CA GLU A 62 2.32 -13.56 -12.59
C GLU A 62 3.47 -12.75 -11.97
N GLU A 63 3.56 -11.46 -12.27
CA GLU A 63 4.51 -10.55 -11.60
C GLU A 63 4.24 -10.48 -10.10
N ASN A 64 2.98 -10.37 -9.69
CA ASN A 64 2.58 -10.35 -8.28
C ASN A 64 2.98 -11.64 -7.58
N GLY A 65 2.70 -12.80 -8.19
CA GLY A 65 3.11 -14.10 -7.66
C GLY A 65 4.63 -14.20 -7.46
N ARG A 66 5.43 -13.77 -8.45
CA ARG A 66 6.91 -13.74 -8.32
C ARG A 66 7.38 -12.85 -7.17
N LYS A 67 6.78 -11.64 -7.02
CA LYS A 67 7.11 -10.71 -5.93
C LYS A 67 6.69 -11.25 -4.56
N LEU A 68 5.55 -11.92 -4.48
CA LEU A 68 5.07 -12.58 -3.26
C LEU A 68 6.02 -13.71 -2.83
N ILE A 69 6.44 -14.57 -3.76
CA ILE A 69 7.41 -15.64 -3.47
C ILE A 69 8.74 -15.06 -2.99
N ALA A 70 9.22 -14.00 -3.63
CA ALA A 70 10.46 -13.32 -3.21
C ALA A 70 10.33 -12.72 -1.80
N ALA A 71 9.19 -12.10 -1.48
CA ALA A 71 8.92 -11.56 -0.15
C ALA A 71 8.85 -12.68 0.90
N TYR A 72 8.14 -13.77 0.61
CA TYR A 72 8.08 -14.95 1.48
C TYR A 72 9.49 -15.49 1.78
N LYS A 73 10.32 -15.71 0.75
CA LYS A 73 11.70 -16.22 0.95
C LYS A 73 12.53 -15.30 1.83
N ALA A 74 12.45 -13.99 1.59
CA ALA A 74 13.17 -13.00 2.40
C ALA A 74 12.71 -13.03 3.87
N LEU A 75 11.41 -13.11 4.12
CA LEU A 75 10.87 -13.18 5.48
C LEU A 75 11.20 -14.51 6.15
N ALA A 76 11.06 -15.64 5.46
CA ALA A 76 11.38 -16.97 5.97
C ALA A 76 12.85 -17.11 6.40
N GLU A 77 13.79 -16.55 5.63
CA GLU A 77 15.21 -16.51 6.02
C GLU A 77 15.40 -15.72 7.32
N SER A 78 14.69 -14.61 7.46
CA SER A 78 14.74 -13.75 8.65
C SER A 78 14.31 -14.49 9.91
N ILE A 79 13.29 -15.35 9.77
CA ILE A 79 12.76 -16.17 10.87
C ILE A 79 13.79 -17.20 11.30
N ARG A 80 14.46 -17.84 10.34
CA ARG A 80 15.53 -18.79 10.63
C ARG A 80 16.73 -18.16 11.35
N GLU A 81 17.04 -16.92 11.02
CA GLU A 81 18.12 -16.16 11.64
C GLU A 81 17.72 -15.56 13.02
N GLU A 82 16.58 -15.96 13.59
CA GLU A 82 16.06 -15.50 14.89
C GLU A 82 15.95 -13.97 15.04
N HIS A 83 15.76 -13.26 13.94
CA HIS A 83 15.54 -11.81 13.98
C HIS A 83 14.15 -11.49 14.56
N VAL A 84 14.02 -10.33 15.20
CA VAL A 84 12.71 -9.82 15.65
C VAL A 84 11.83 -9.57 14.42
N ILE A 85 10.70 -10.27 14.35
CA ILE A 85 9.76 -10.23 13.22
C ILE A 85 8.45 -9.60 13.66
N SER A 86 7.86 -8.78 12.79
CA SER A 86 6.55 -8.22 13.06
C SER A 86 5.46 -9.29 12.93
N PRO A 87 4.37 -9.24 13.72
CA PRO A 87 3.25 -10.20 13.60
C PRO A 87 2.69 -10.33 12.18
N ALA A 88 2.69 -9.24 11.40
CA ALA A 88 2.23 -9.26 10.01
C ALA A 88 3.13 -10.09 9.07
N ALA A 89 4.43 -10.16 9.37
CA ALA A 89 5.39 -10.96 8.60
C ALA A 89 5.28 -12.44 8.94
N GLU A 90 5.13 -12.77 10.23
CA GLU A 90 4.85 -14.13 10.71
C GLU A 90 3.57 -14.67 10.09
N TRP A 91 2.46 -13.92 10.20
CA TRP A 91 1.19 -14.29 9.57
C TRP A 91 1.34 -14.56 8.07
N LEU A 92 2.08 -13.72 7.35
CA LEU A 92 2.28 -13.91 5.91
C LEU A 92 3.06 -15.19 5.61
N VAL A 93 4.08 -15.54 6.40
CA VAL A 93 4.88 -16.75 6.23
C VAL A 93 4.05 -17.99 6.51
N ASP A 94 3.31 -18.01 7.63
CA ASP A 94 2.48 -19.15 8.04
C ASP A 94 1.35 -19.44 7.04
N ASN A 95 0.77 -18.38 6.47
CA ASN A 95 -0.38 -18.47 5.57
C ASN A 95 -0.01 -18.43 4.09
N PHE A 96 1.29 -18.49 3.74
CA PHE A 96 1.72 -18.29 2.36
C PHE A 96 1.20 -19.37 1.39
N HIS A 97 0.98 -20.59 1.90
CA HIS A 97 0.42 -21.70 1.13
C HIS A 97 -0.95 -21.37 0.50
N ILE A 98 -1.81 -20.65 1.22
CA ILE A 98 -3.12 -20.17 0.71
C ILE A 98 -2.92 -19.21 -0.46
N VAL A 99 -1.92 -18.34 -0.36
CA VAL A 99 -1.61 -17.35 -1.40
C VAL A 99 -1.14 -18.03 -2.68
N GLU A 100 -0.27 -19.03 -2.58
CA GLU A 100 0.21 -19.80 -3.72
C GLU A 100 -0.92 -20.58 -4.41
N GLU A 101 -1.83 -21.16 -3.63
CA GLU A 101 -3.03 -21.80 -4.13
C GLU A 101 -3.92 -20.82 -4.89
N GLN A 102 -4.24 -19.66 -4.30
CA GLN A 102 -5.06 -18.64 -4.96
C GLN A 102 -4.44 -18.13 -6.25
N VAL A 103 -3.12 -17.88 -6.30
CA VAL A 103 -2.45 -17.47 -7.54
C VAL A 103 -2.54 -18.53 -8.64
N ARG A 104 -2.52 -19.82 -8.27
CA ARG A 104 -2.65 -20.94 -9.21
C ARG A 104 -4.07 -21.07 -9.73
N GLU A 105 -5.06 -21.11 -8.85
CA GLU A 105 -6.48 -21.18 -9.21
C GLU A 105 -6.88 -20.04 -10.15
N ILE A 106 -6.45 -18.81 -9.87
CA ILE A 106 -6.79 -17.66 -10.72
C ILE A 106 -6.29 -17.85 -12.16
N ARG A 107 -5.16 -18.53 -12.37
CA ARG A 107 -4.62 -18.78 -13.71
C ARG A 107 -5.47 -19.78 -14.47
N GLU A 108 -6.05 -20.75 -13.78
CA GLU A 108 -6.90 -21.79 -14.34
C GLU A 108 -8.31 -21.25 -14.62
N ASP A 109 -8.83 -20.44 -13.70
CA ASP A 109 -10.20 -19.92 -13.71
C ASP A 109 -10.44 -18.70 -14.62
N LEU A 110 -9.38 -18.10 -15.18
CA LEU A 110 -9.50 -16.93 -16.08
C LEU A 110 -8.98 -17.22 -17.51
N PRO A 111 -9.76 -17.96 -18.33
CA PRO A 111 -9.43 -18.14 -19.74
C PRO A 111 -9.28 -16.80 -20.46
N LYS A 112 -8.28 -16.70 -21.35
CA LYS A 112 -8.04 -15.48 -22.14
C LYS A 112 -9.28 -15.08 -22.96
N SER A 113 -9.98 -16.05 -23.55
CA SER A 113 -11.21 -15.82 -24.31
C SER A 113 -12.27 -15.10 -23.48
N TYR A 114 -12.58 -15.65 -22.31
CA TYR A 114 -13.53 -15.04 -21.38
C TYR A 114 -13.09 -13.64 -20.94
N TYR A 115 -11.79 -13.46 -20.65
CA TYR A 115 -11.25 -12.14 -20.34
C TYR A 115 -11.49 -11.13 -21.48
N HIS A 116 -11.34 -11.53 -22.74
CA HIS A 116 -11.55 -10.64 -23.89
C HIS A 116 -13.01 -10.20 -24.05
N GLU A 117 -13.97 -11.04 -23.66
CA GLU A 117 -15.40 -10.74 -23.75
C GLU A 117 -15.87 -9.69 -22.72
N LEU A 118 -15.16 -9.53 -21.60
CA LEU A 118 -15.57 -8.58 -20.56
C LEU A 118 -15.50 -7.12 -21.05
N PRO A 119 -16.54 -6.29 -20.82
CA PRO A 119 -16.54 -4.87 -21.19
C PRO A 119 -15.35 -4.08 -20.64
N LYS A 120 -14.65 -3.34 -21.51
CA LYS A 120 -13.46 -2.56 -21.15
C LYS A 120 -13.80 -1.10 -20.89
N LEU A 121 -13.12 -0.48 -19.93
CA LEU A 121 -13.24 0.96 -19.69
C LEU A 121 -12.56 1.78 -20.78
N ALA A 122 -13.24 2.82 -21.27
CA ALA A 122 -12.75 3.72 -22.31
C ALA A 122 -11.76 4.77 -21.79
N GLU A 123 -11.90 5.17 -20.53
CA GLU A 123 -11.24 6.31 -19.90
C GLU A 123 -10.78 5.98 -18.47
N GLY A 124 -10.03 6.90 -17.86
CA GLY A 124 -9.63 6.81 -16.46
C GLY A 124 -8.40 5.91 -16.19
N PRO A 125 -8.07 5.70 -14.90
CA PRO A 125 -6.89 4.94 -14.48
C PRO A 125 -6.91 3.48 -14.94
N PHE A 126 -8.10 2.89 -15.09
CA PHE A 126 -8.33 1.52 -15.53
C PHE A 126 -8.72 1.43 -17.02
N LYS A 127 -8.37 2.43 -17.83
CA LYS A 127 -8.56 2.37 -19.28
C LYS A 127 -8.00 1.06 -19.86
N ASN A 128 -8.76 0.42 -20.74
CA ASN A 128 -8.48 -0.89 -21.37
C ASN A 128 -8.50 -2.11 -20.42
N TYR A 129 -8.80 -1.93 -19.13
CA TYR A 129 -9.09 -3.04 -18.21
C TYR A 129 -10.60 -3.33 -18.19
N PRO A 130 -11.00 -4.57 -17.82
CA PRO A 130 -12.38 -4.90 -17.53
C PRO A 130 -12.95 -3.93 -16.51
N ARG A 131 -14.15 -3.42 -16.77
CA ARG A 131 -14.89 -2.59 -15.82
C ARG A 131 -15.05 -3.27 -14.46
N ILE A 132 -15.27 -4.58 -14.49
CA ILE A 132 -15.43 -5.38 -13.27
C ILE A 132 -14.16 -5.43 -12.41
N TYR A 133 -12.97 -5.26 -13.01
CA TYR A 133 -11.73 -5.14 -12.25
C TYR A 133 -11.66 -3.82 -11.48
N ALA A 134 -11.99 -2.71 -12.14
CA ALA A 134 -12.06 -1.39 -11.50
C ALA A 134 -13.10 -1.36 -10.38
N PHE A 135 -14.26 -1.99 -10.60
CA PHE A 135 -15.29 -2.21 -9.59
C PHE A 135 -14.74 -2.92 -8.34
N CYS A 136 -14.05 -4.05 -8.52
CA CYS A 136 -13.48 -4.83 -7.42
C CYS A 136 -12.39 -4.06 -6.68
N PHE A 137 -11.53 -3.36 -7.41
CA PHE A 137 -10.48 -2.51 -6.84
C PHE A 137 -11.08 -1.42 -5.94
N ALA A 138 -12.12 -0.75 -6.42
CA ALA A 138 -12.78 0.34 -5.70
C ALA A 138 -13.45 -0.16 -4.42
N LEU A 139 -14.11 -1.33 -4.47
CA LEU A 139 -14.68 -1.97 -3.29
C LEU A 139 -13.60 -2.26 -2.23
N ILE A 140 -12.51 -2.92 -2.62
CA ILE A 140 -11.40 -3.27 -1.71
C ILE A 140 -10.75 -2.03 -1.09
N ALA A 141 -10.59 -0.95 -1.86
CA ALA A 141 -10.00 0.29 -1.38
C ALA A 141 -10.79 0.91 -0.22
N HIS A 142 -12.12 0.87 -0.28
CA HIS A 142 -13.01 1.49 0.71
C HIS A 142 -13.47 0.53 1.83
N THR A 143 -13.08 -0.75 1.77
CA THR A 143 -13.35 -1.75 2.82
C THR A 143 -12.10 -2.26 3.53
N ASP A 144 -10.91 -1.76 3.17
CA ASP A 144 -9.62 -2.31 3.62
C ASP A 144 -9.49 -3.82 3.40
N SER A 145 -10.01 -4.31 2.26
CA SER A 145 -10.11 -5.75 1.95
C SER A 145 -11.02 -6.57 2.87
N HIS A 146 -11.74 -5.96 3.82
CA HIS A 146 -12.72 -6.65 4.65
C HIS A 146 -14.02 -6.82 3.87
N LEU A 147 -14.25 -8.01 3.33
CA LEU A 147 -15.38 -8.31 2.45
C LEU A 147 -16.29 -9.36 3.07
N ASP A 148 -17.58 -9.07 3.05
CA ASP A 148 -18.64 -10.01 3.38
C ASP A 148 -19.70 -10.02 2.26
N THR A 149 -20.53 -11.07 2.26
CA THR A 149 -21.53 -11.29 1.22
C THR A 149 -22.57 -10.18 1.16
N GLU A 150 -22.96 -9.59 2.30
CA GLU A 150 -23.98 -8.55 2.34
C GLU A 150 -23.44 -7.23 1.77
N THR A 151 -22.21 -6.87 2.14
CA THR A 151 -21.51 -5.72 1.57
C THR A 151 -21.37 -5.84 0.06
N LEU A 152 -20.92 -7.00 -0.42
CA LEU A 152 -20.77 -7.24 -1.85
C LEU A 152 -22.12 -7.17 -2.59
N ARG A 153 -23.16 -7.79 -2.04
CA ARG A 153 -24.51 -7.79 -2.61
C ARG A 153 -25.08 -6.38 -2.75
N ARG A 154 -24.98 -5.55 -1.71
CA ARG A 154 -25.46 -4.16 -1.74
C ARG A 154 -24.68 -3.31 -2.72
N PHE A 155 -23.35 -3.47 -2.75
CA PHE A 155 -22.50 -2.75 -3.69
C PHE A 155 -22.83 -3.09 -5.15
N ILE A 156 -23.00 -4.38 -5.46
CA ILE A 156 -23.45 -4.84 -6.80
C ILE A 156 -24.83 -4.25 -7.13
N ASN A 157 -25.79 -4.34 -6.22
CA ASN A 157 -27.16 -3.85 -6.46
C ASN A 157 -27.19 -2.33 -6.70
N ALA A 158 -26.46 -1.56 -5.92
CA ALA A 158 -26.37 -0.11 -6.08
C ALA A 158 -25.71 0.29 -7.40
N TYR A 159 -24.66 -0.44 -7.81
CA TYR A 159 -24.01 -0.24 -9.10
C TYR A 159 -24.96 -0.52 -10.28
N GLN A 160 -25.67 -1.65 -10.23
CA GLN A 160 -26.58 -2.09 -11.30
C GLN A 160 -27.80 -1.18 -11.50
N LYS A 161 -28.22 -0.43 -10.47
CA LYS A 161 -29.28 0.59 -10.60
C LYS A 161 -28.93 1.69 -11.61
N VAL A 162 -27.64 1.94 -11.85
CA VAL A 162 -27.16 2.98 -12.75
C VAL A 162 -26.62 2.38 -14.05
N SER A 163 -25.81 1.33 -13.95
CA SER A 163 -25.28 0.63 -15.13
C SER A 163 -25.43 -0.89 -14.92
N PRO A 164 -26.41 -1.53 -15.58
CA PRO A 164 -26.58 -2.97 -15.52
C PRO A 164 -25.30 -3.73 -15.88
N LEU A 165 -25.02 -4.79 -15.12
CA LEU A 165 -23.92 -5.70 -15.39
C LEU A 165 -24.46 -6.87 -16.19
N SER A 166 -23.70 -7.29 -17.21
CA SER A 166 -24.01 -8.53 -17.92
C SER A 166 -23.85 -9.74 -17.00
N ILE A 167 -24.48 -10.87 -17.36
CA ILE A 167 -24.28 -12.12 -16.64
C ILE A 167 -22.79 -12.47 -16.57
N GLY A 168 -22.05 -12.34 -17.69
CA GLY A 168 -20.60 -12.54 -17.72
C GLY A 168 -19.83 -11.62 -16.78
N GLU A 169 -20.20 -10.34 -16.63
CA GLU A 169 -19.55 -9.48 -15.63
C GLU A 169 -19.81 -9.96 -14.19
N LEU A 170 -21.02 -10.43 -13.88
CA LEU A 170 -21.34 -10.95 -12.54
C LEU A 170 -20.55 -12.23 -12.23
N TRP A 171 -20.45 -13.16 -13.19
CA TRP A 171 -19.60 -14.35 -13.07
C TRP A 171 -18.11 -14.01 -12.93
N ALA A 172 -17.68 -12.86 -13.44
CA ALA A 172 -16.31 -12.38 -13.31
C ALA A 172 -16.00 -11.68 -11.97
N VAL A 173 -16.98 -11.42 -11.11
CA VAL A 173 -16.75 -10.76 -9.81
C VAL A 173 -15.77 -11.56 -8.92
N PRO A 174 -15.97 -12.87 -8.66
CA PRO A 174 -15.12 -13.61 -7.71
C PRO A 174 -13.64 -13.61 -8.15
N ILE A 175 -13.39 -13.89 -9.43
CA ILE A 175 -12.03 -13.96 -9.97
C ILE A 175 -11.34 -12.58 -9.97
N ASN A 176 -12.08 -11.50 -10.25
CA ASN A 176 -11.50 -10.15 -10.22
C ASN A 176 -11.25 -9.65 -8.79
N LEU A 177 -12.09 -10.05 -7.81
CA LEU A 177 -11.82 -9.82 -6.40
C LEU A 177 -10.54 -10.53 -5.97
N ARG A 178 -10.38 -11.82 -6.29
CA ARG A 178 -9.16 -12.58 -5.99
C ARG A 178 -7.92 -11.91 -6.59
N ILE A 179 -7.97 -11.47 -7.86
CA ILE A 179 -6.85 -10.76 -8.50
C ILE A 179 -6.51 -9.46 -7.77
N ALA A 180 -7.51 -8.66 -7.43
CA ALA A 180 -7.30 -7.38 -6.75
C ALA A 180 -6.78 -7.57 -5.30
N LEU A 181 -7.24 -8.60 -4.60
CA LEU A 181 -6.73 -8.97 -3.27
C LEU A 181 -5.27 -9.45 -3.35
N VAL A 182 -4.91 -10.27 -4.34
CA VAL A 182 -3.50 -10.68 -4.55
C VAL A 182 -2.61 -9.48 -4.87
N GLU A 183 -3.08 -8.53 -5.67
CA GLU A 183 -2.37 -7.27 -5.92
C GLU A 183 -2.16 -6.48 -4.62
N ASN A 184 -3.19 -6.37 -3.77
CA ASN A 184 -3.09 -5.68 -2.48
C ASN A 184 -2.14 -6.38 -1.51
N LEU A 185 -2.25 -7.70 -1.40
CA LEU A 185 -1.39 -8.52 -0.57
C LEU A 185 0.07 -8.38 -1.00
N ARG A 186 0.33 -8.37 -2.31
CA ARG A 186 1.68 -8.13 -2.83
C ARG A 186 2.19 -6.75 -2.44
N ARG A 187 1.35 -5.69 -2.46
CA ARG A 187 1.70 -4.32 -1.99
C ARG A 187 2.13 -4.35 -0.52
N LEU A 188 1.33 -5.02 0.30
CA LEU A 188 1.59 -5.18 1.73
C LEU A 188 2.88 -5.97 1.99
N ALA A 189 3.08 -7.12 1.32
CA ALA A 189 4.27 -7.95 1.47
C ALA A 189 5.56 -7.21 1.12
N THR A 190 5.57 -6.49 -0.01
CA THR A 190 6.73 -5.65 -0.40
C THR A 190 7.01 -4.57 0.64
N ARG A 191 5.96 -3.96 1.21
CA ARG A 191 6.10 -2.95 2.27
C ARG A 191 6.60 -3.55 3.58
N ILE A 192 6.19 -4.76 3.95
CA ILE A 192 6.69 -5.47 5.13
C ILE A 192 8.20 -5.68 4.98
N VAL A 193 8.64 -6.21 3.84
CA VAL A 193 10.07 -6.43 3.54
C VAL A 193 10.85 -5.12 3.54
N SER A 194 10.35 -4.07 2.87
CA SER A 194 11.03 -2.78 2.83
C SER A 194 11.12 -2.13 4.22
N SER A 195 10.03 -2.19 4.99
CA SER A 195 9.99 -1.63 6.35
C SER A 195 10.94 -2.39 7.29
N ARG A 196 11.19 -3.68 7.06
CA ARG A 196 12.21 -4.42 7.80
C ARG A 196 13.61 -3.92 7.46
N GLY A 197 13.96 -3.85 6.18
CA GLY A 197 15.28 -3.34 5.77
C GLY A 197 15.55 -1.91 6.28
N GLU A 198 14.50 -1.08 6.35
CA GLU A 198 14.56 0.24 6.98
C GLU A 198 14.86 0.20 8.48
N ARG A 199 14.32 -0.78 9.23
CA ARG A 199 14.61 -0.96 10.67
C ARG A 199 16.02 -1.47 10.89
N ASP A 200 16.45 -2.49 10.15
CA ASP A 200 17.80 -3.04 10.26
C ASP A 200 18.86 -1.98 9.96
N GLU A 201 18.58 -1.10 8.99
CA GLU A 201 19.45 0.02 8.67
C GLU A 201 19.48 1.08 9.78
N ALA A 202 18.34 1.36 10.40
CA ALA A 202 18.24 2.27 11.54
C ALA A 202 19.00 1.73 12.75
N ASP A 203 18.89 0.43 13.05
CA ASP A 203 19.60 -0.21 14.15
C ASP A 203 21.11 -0.12 13.97
N ARG A 204 21.63 -0.48 12.78
CA ARG A 204 23.07 -0.35 12.48
C ARG A 204 23.57 1.09 12.55
N LEU A 205 22.73 2.07 12.22
CA LEU A 205 23.10 3.47 12.36
C LEU A 205 23.08 3.91 13.83
N ALA A 206 22.07 3.49 14.58
CA ALA A 206 21.97 3.77 16.01
C ALA A 206 23.18 3.22 16.75
N ASP A 207 23.58 1.97 16.50
CA ASP A 207 24.74 1.36 17.15
C ASP A 207 26.02 2.18 16.93
N LYS A 208 26.24 2.65 15.68
CA LYS A 208 27.39 3.49 15.34
C LYS A 208 27.33 4.86 16.00
N LEU A 209 26.16 5.47 16.08
CA LEU A 209 25.98 6.77 16.73
C LEU A 209 26.20 6.65 18.24
N LEU A 210 25.69 5.59 18.87
CA LEU A 210 25.88 5.36 20.31
C LEU A 210 27.35 5.07 20.65
N GLU A 211 28.05 4.28 19.83
CA GLU A 211 29.49 4.05 19.98
C GLU A 211 30.30 5.35 19.82
N LEU A 212 29.95 6.19 18.83
CA LEU A 212 30.61 7.47 18.62
C LEU A 212 30.27 8.50 19.70
N ALA A 213 29.05 8.49 20.25
CA ALA A 213 28.67 9.41 21.31
C ALA A 213 29.56 9.25 22.55
N GLN A 214 30.00 8.02 22.84
CA GLN A 214 30.89 7.73 23.95
C GLN A 214 32.35 8.12 23.67
N ARG A 215 32.80 8.04 22.41
CA ARG A 215 34.22 8.22 22.04
C ARG A 215 34.54 9.61 21.49
N GLN A 216 33.71 10.12 20.59
CA GLN A 216 33.94 11.33 19.79
C GLN A 216 32.61 12.05 19.49
N PRO A 217 32.00 12.74 20.48
CA PRO A 217 30.70 13.39 20.32
C PRO A 217 30.62 14.38 19.14
N ASN A 218 31.73 15.04 18.81
CA ASN A 218 31.80 16.04 17.74
C ASN A 218 31.61 15.43 16.33
N GLU A 219 31.85 14.13 16.16
CA GLU A 219 31.72 13.42 14.87
C GLU A 219 30.32 12.87 14.60
N LEU A 220 29.39 13.00 15.57
CA LEU A 220 28.01 12.49 15.45
C LEU A 220 27.23 13.12 14.29
N LEU A 221 27.19 14.47 14.25
CA LEU A 221 26.45 15.20 13.23
C LEU A 221 27.05 15.01 11.81
N PRO A 222 28.38 15.07 11.60
CA PRO A 222 28.98 14.72 10.31
C PRO A 222 28.62 13.31 9.82
N LEU A 223 28.71 12.29 10.69
CA LEU A 223 28.32 10.93 10.31
C LEU A 223 26.85 10.88 9.93
N PHE A 224 25.97 11.43 10.78
CA PHE A 224 24.53 11.39 10.55
C PHE A 224 24.12 12.09 9.26
N THR A 225 24.63 13.30 9.04
CA THR A 225 24.36 14.09 7.83
C THR A 225 24.91 13.43 6.57
N SER A 226 26.07 12.77 6.64
CA SER A 226 26.61 12.03 5.49
C SER A 226 25.71 10.85 5.06
N ARG A 227 25.07 10.18 6.03
CA ARG A 227 24.22 8.99 5.83
C ARG A 227 22.78 9.34 5.44
N VAL A 228 22.21 10.35 6.08
CA VAL A 228 20.79 10.72 5.94
C VAL A 228 20.61 11.94 5.03
N GLY A 229 21.54 12.90 5.07
CA GLY A 229 21.43 14.17 4.33
C GLY A 229 21.38 14.02 2.81
N LYS A 230 22.04 12.99 2.26
CA LYS A 230 22.02 12.69 0.81
C LYS A 230 20.76 11.96 0.34
N ARG A 231 19.88 11.51 1.25
CA ARG A 231 18.70 10.72 0.88
C ARG A 231 17.56 11.60 0.42
N ARG A 232 16.97 11.23 -0.72
CA ARG A 232 15.78 11.89 -1.29
C ARG A 232 14.55 11.74 -0.39
N SER A 233 14.38 10.59 0.26
CA SER A 233 13.43 10.39 1.37
C SER A 233 13.97 9.38 2.36
N VAL A 234 13.59 9.54 3.62
CA VAL A 234 13.84 8.55 4.67
C VAL A 234 12.54 7.82 4.92
N GLY A 235 12.59 6.49 4.99
CA GLY A 235 11.40 5.68 5.23
C GLY A 235 10.85 5.86 6.64
N ARG A 236 9.53 5.67 6.81
CA ARG A 236 8.88 5.87 8.11
C ARG A 236 9.37 4.85 9.14
N ALA A 237 9.62 3.60 8.74
CA ALA A 237 10.06 2.58 9.68
C ALA A 237 11.48 2.87 10.18
N PHE A 238 12.35 3.38 9.30
CA PHE A 238 13.69 3.84 9.67
C PHE A 238 13.63 4.95 10.72
N VAL A 239 12.83 5.99 10.48
CA VAL A 239 12.72 7.12 11.42
C VAL A 239 12.20 6.67 12.77
N VAL A 240 11.12 5.88 12.79
CA VAL A 240 10.53 5.39 14.04
C VAL A 240 11.53 4.55 14.82
N GLN A 241 12.21 3.61 14.16
CA GLN A 241 13.18 2.73 14.80
C GLN A 241 14.37 3.50 15.35
N LEU A 242 14.96 4.38 14.54
CA LEU A 242 16.08 5.21 14.95
C LEU A 242 15.71 6.08 16.15
N THR A 243 14.54 6.72 16.11
CA THR A 243 14.04 7.52 17.23
C THR A 243 13.84 6.68 18.49
N GLN A 244 13.27 5.48 18.37
CA GLN A 244 13.08 4.60 19.52
C GLN A 244 14.42 4.16 20.13
N ARG A 245 15.40 3.77 19.31
CA ARG A 245 16.74 3.34 19.76
C ARG A 245 17.50 4.46 20.45
N LEU A 246 17.34 5.70 20.00
CA LEU A 246 18.10 6.85 20.49
C LEU A 246 17.38 7.62 21.61
N ARG A 247 16.06 7.49 21.79
CA ARG A 247 15.27 8.27 22.77
C ARG A 247 15.68 8.01 24.22
N GLU A 248 16.15 6.80 24.53
CA GLU A 248 16.53 6.39 25.89
C GLU A 248 18.03 6.58 26.18
N GLN A 249 18.76 7.23 25.27
CA GLN A 249 20.24 7.25 25.30
C GLN A 249 20.78 8.69 25.28
N ASP A 250 21.82 8.90 26.08
CA ASP A 250 22.78 10.02 26.20
C ASP A 250 22.38 11.44 25.70
N PRO A 251 22.54 12.51 26.52
CA PRO A 251 22.34 13.90 26.10
C PRO A 251 23.06 14.31 24.81
N ALA A 252 24.20 13.71 24.47
CA ALA A 252 24.95 13.99 23.24
C ALA A 252 24.15 13.68 21.96
N VAL A 253 23.20 12.75 22.03
CA VAL A 253 22.37 12.30 20.89
C VAL A 253 21.21 13.26 20.61
N MET A 254 20.85 14.15 21.55
CA MET A 254 19.78 15.14 21.36
C MET A 254 20.02 16.07 20.16
N THR A 255 21.29 16.38 19.87
CA THR A 255 21.66 17.20 18.70
C THR A 255 21.27 16.55 17.37
N VAL A 256 21.27 15.20 17.31
CA VAL A 256 20.83 14.43 16.14
C VAL A 256 19.31 14.53 15.96
N PHE A 257 18.55 14.49 17.06
CA PHE A 257 17.10 14.67 17.05
C PHE A 257 16.68 16.06 16.56
N GLU A 258 17.29 17.12 17.09
CA GLU A 258 16.99 18.49 16.66
C GLU A 258 17.25 18.69 15.16
N TRP A 259 18.28 18.05 14.63
CA TRP A 259 18.53 18.09 13.19
C TRP A 259 17.48 17.28 12.41
N LEU A 260 17.11 16.09 12.87
CA LEU A 260 16.12 15.25 12.22
C LEU A 260 14.75 15.95 12.15
N ASP A 261 14.31 16.56 13.24
CA ASP A 261 13.08 17.34 13.30
C ASP A 261 13.09 18.49 12.29
N LYS A 262 14.17 19.28 12.26
CA LYS A 262 14.35 20.35 11.25
C LYS A 262 14.28 19.84 9.82
N GLN A 263 14.76 18.64 9.52
CA GLN A 263 14.68 18.06 8.17
C GLN A 263 13.30 17.53 7.83
N LEU A 264 12.59 16.94 8.80
CA LEU A 264 11.23 16.46 8.61
C LEU A 264 10.25 17.62 8.41
N GLU A 265 10.40 18.72 9.16
CA GLU A 265 9.63 19.95 8.99
C GLU A 265 9.85 20.58 7.60
N ARG A 266 11.09 20.65 7.13
CA ARG A 266 11.42 21.15 5.78
C ARG A 266 10.82 20.30 4.66
N ARG A 267 10.53 19.02 4.92
CA ARG A 267 10.01 18.05 3.93
C ARG A 267 8.51 17.78 4.10
N ALA A 268 7.87 18.34 5.12
CA ALA A 268 6.45 18.19 5.40
C ALA A 268 5.60 18.87 4.31
N SER A 269 5.12 18.09 3.35
CA SER A 269 4.01 18.47 2.48
C SER A 269 2.68 18.14 3.20
N PRO A 270 1.66 19.02 3.17
CA PRO A 270 0.40 18.83 3.92
C PRO A 270 -0.42 17.59 3.51
N ALA A 271 0.00 16.85 2.48
CA ALA A 271 -0.64 15.62 2.01
C ALA A 271 -0.17 14.34 2.73
N CYS A 272 0.88 14.39 3.56
CA CYS A 272 1.34 13.21 4.31
C CYS A 272 0.74 13.21 5.72
N GLY A 273 -0.12 12.23 6.04
CA GLY A 273 -0.68 12.03 7.38
C GLY A 273 0.34 11.77 8.50
N CYS A 274 1.65 11.75 8.19
CA CYS A 274 2.72 11.64 9.17
C CYS A 274 2.87 12.91 10.03
N CYS A 275 2.54 14.10 9.51
CA CYS A 275 2.73 15.37 10.22
C CYS A 275 1.66 15.66 11.28
N ARG A 276 0.46 15.05 11.20
CA ARG A 276 -0.63 15.35 12.15
C ARG A 276 -0.47 14.73 13.54
N LEU A 277 0.43 13.76 13.70
CA LEU A 277 0.79 13.19 15.01
C LEU A 277 1.92 13.95 15.71
N TRP A 278 2.53 14.94 15.04
CA TRP A 278 3.76 15.60 15.47
C TRP A 278 3.65 17.13 15.57
N THR A 279 2.44 17.69 15.56
CA THR A 279 2.25 19.12 15.88
C THR A 279 2.20 19.33 17.39
N GLY A 280 3.38 19.44 18.01
CA GLY A 280 3.70 20.48 19.00
C GLY A 280 2.94 20.60 20.33
N LYS A 281 2.15 19.61 20.80
CA LYS A 281 1.50 19.70 22.14
C LYS A 281 1.55 18.45 23.02
N THR A 282 2.26 17.38 22.65
CA THR A 282 2.22 16.10 23.38
C THR A 282 3.47 15.74 24.20
N PHE A 283 4.46 16.62 24.31
CA PHE A 283 5.63 16.32 25.16
C PHE A 283 5.42 16.59 26.66
N SER A 284 4.29 17.19 27.06
CA SER A 284 3.99 17.54 28.47
C SER A 284 2.75 16.84 29.05
N ARG A 285 2.23 15.78 28.42
CA ARG A 285 1.00 15.10 28.90
C ARG A 285 1.02 13.56 28.90
N LEU A 286 2.19 12.95 28.93
CA LEU A 286 2.35 11.52 29.27
C LEU A 286 3.15 11.38 30.58
N SER A 287 2.76 12.16 31.57
CA SER A 287 3.05 11.92 32.98
C SER A 287 1.75 11.43 33.61
N VAL A 288 1.51 10.12 33.51
CA VAL A 288 0.73 9.17 34.36
C VAL A 288 0.50 7.92 33.52
#